data_AF-A0A2V8GKY9-F1
#
_entry.id   AF-A0A2V8GKY9-F1
#
_cell.length_a   1.000
_cell.length_b   1.000
_cell.length_c   1.000
_cell.angle_alpha   90.00
_cell.angle_beta   90.00
_cell.angle_gamma   90.00
#
_symmetry.space_group_name_H-M   'P 1'
#
loop_
_entity.id
_entity.type
_entity.pdbx_description
1 polymer ?
#
loop_
_entity_poly.entity_id
_entity_poly.type
_entity_poly.pdbx_seq_one_letter_code
_entity_poly.pdbx_strand_id
1 'polypeptide(L)' 'YGWFHSDKMKVVERISRAGDTLHYQATVEDPEVFTRPWTMNPWVSVKTSERIIENPPCVETDFDNLTSLDEKTRH' A
#
# COMPACT_ATOMS: atom_id res chain seq x y z
N TYR A 1 9.86 -4.00 3.85
CA TYR A 1 10.37 -2.64 4.08
C TYR A 1 9.63 -2.05 5.26
N GLY A 2 10.30 -1.27 6.11
CA GLY A 2 9.69 -0.56 7.24
C GLY A 2 10.39 0.78 7.41
N TRP A 3 9.63 1.80 7.82
CA TRP A 3 10.18 3.11 8.17
C TRP A 3 10.72 3.09 9.61
N PHE A 4 11.67 3.95 9.93
CA PHE A 4 12.23 4.05 11.29
C PHE A 4 11.17 4.57 12.27
N HIS A 5 10.92 3.83 13.36
CA HIS A 5 9.95 4.14 14.41
C HIS A 5 10.38 3.51 15.75
N SER A 6 9.91 4.07 16.87
CA SER A 6 10.04 3.49 18.20
C SER A 6 8.84 2.61 18.56
N ASP A 7 8.93 1.90 19.69
CA ASP A 7 7.81 1.16 20.29
C ASP A 7 6.72 2.08 20.89
N LYS A 8 7.02 3.38 21.02
CA LYS A 8 6.10 4.41 21.53
C LYS A 8 5.34 5.13 20.42
N MET A 9 5.52 4.73 19.17
CA MET A 9 4.81 5.34 18.05
C MET A 9 3.29 5.15 18.19
N LYS A 10 2.57 6.25 17.98
CA LYS A 10 1.11 6.27 17.82
C LYS A 10 0.76 6.94 16.50
N VAL A 11 -0.15 6.31 15.76
CA VAL A 11 -0.70 6.86 14.51
C VAL A 11 -2.16 7.23 14.72
N VAL A 12 -2.53 8.43 14.33
CA VAL A 12 -3.92 8.90 14.30
C VAL A 12 -4.33 9.13 12.85
N GLU A 13 -5.24 8.29 12.37
CA GLU A 13 -5.76 8.35 11.01
C GLU A 13 -7.07 9.14 10.97
N ARG A 14 -7.23 9.94 9.92
CA ARG A 14 -8.47 10.68 9.61
C ARG A 14 -8.88 10.38 8.18
N ILE A 15 -10.07 9.81 8.05
CA ILE A 15 -10.68 9.49 6.77
C ILE A 15 -11.91 10.38 6.62
N SER A 16 -11.98 11.10 5.51
CA SER A 16 -13.14 11.93 5.17
C SER A 16 -13.49 11.78 3.69
N ARG A 17 -14.74 12.03 3.33
CA ARG A 17 -15.24 11.85 1.97
C ARG A 17 -15.91 13.13 1.48
N ALA A 18 -15.58 13.55 0.26
CA ALA A 18 -16.21 14.66 -0.45
C ALA A 18 -16.66 14.17 -1.83
N GLY A 19 -17.96 13.93 -1.99
CA GLY A 19 -18.52 13.36 -3.22
C GLY A 19 -17.90 12.00 -3.55
N ASP A 20 -17.26 11.90 -4.71
CA ASP A 20 -16.57 10.68 -5.16
C ASP A 20 -15.09 10.64 -4.78
N THR A 21 -14.64 11.54 -3.91
CA THR A 21 -13.26 11.63 -3.45
C THR A 21 -13.15 11.24 -1.98
N LEU A 22 -12.21 10.36 -1.65
CA LEU A 22 -11.82 9.98 -0.30
C LEU A 22 -10.49 10.66 0.04
N HIS A 23 -10.45 11.33 1.18
CA HIS A 23 -9.25 11.94 1.75
C HIS A 23 -8.81 11.12 2.96
N TYR A 24 -7.58 10.62 2.90
CA TYR A 24 -6.90 9.97 4.01
C TYR A 24 -5.76 10.86 4.49
N GLN A 25 -5.65 11.09 5.79
CA GLN A 25 -4.52 11.78 6.40
C GLN A 25 -4.14 11.08 7.69
N ALA A 26 -2.84 10.91 7.92
CA ALA A 26 -2.33 10.40 9.18
C ALA A 26 -1.44 11.44 9.88
N THR A 27 -1.51 11.43 11.20
CA THR A 27 -0.55 12.11 12.08
C THR A 27 0.20 11.05 12.88
N VAL A 28 1.53 11.13 12.86
CA VAL A 28 2.43 10.23 13.58
C VAL A 28 2.96 10.98 14.80
N GLU A 29 2.76 10.38 15.97
CA GLU A 29 3.30 10.82 17.25
C GLU A 29 4.34 9.80 17.70
N ASP A 30 5.62 10.16 17.64
CA ASP A 30 6.73 9.32 18.11
C ASP A 30 7.80 10.21 18.75
N PRO A 31 7.84 10.32 20.09
CA PRO A 31 8.72 11.26 20.78
C PRO A 31 10.20 10.83 20.79
N GLU A 32 10.52 9.57 20.50
CA GLU A 32 11.91 9.10 20.43
C GLU A 32 12.54 9.35 19.06
N VAL A 33 11.69 9.50 18.04
CA VAL A 33 12.13 9.70 16.65
C VAL A 33 11.88 11.13 16.17
N PHE A 34 10.75 11.74 16.53
CA PHE A 34 10.36 13.07 16.07
C PHE A 34 10.30 14.09 17.20
N THR A 35 10.74 15.31 16.91
CA THR A 35 10.68 16.43 17.85
C THR A 35 9.27 16.98 18.06
N ARG A 36 8.33 16.62 17.18
CA ARG A 36 6.91 16.99 17.23
C ARG A 36 6.08 16.03 16.37
N PRO A 37 4.75 15.96 16.58
CA PRO A 37 3.89 15.18 15.69
C PRO A 37 4.07 15.62 14.22
N TRP A 38 4.17 14.61 13.35
CA TRP A 38 4.28 14.82 11.91
C TRP A 38 2.97 14.42 11.23
N THR A 39 2.38 15.35 10.50
CA THR A 39 1.18 15.11 9.69
C THR A 39 1.57 15.05 8.23
N MET A 40 1.20 13.97 7.55
CA MET A 40 1.40 13.85 6.11
C MET A 40 0.43 14.74 5.33
N ASN A 41 0.78 15.04 4.08
CA ASN A 41 -0.20 15.58 3.15
C ASN A 41 -1.33 14.57 2.92
N PRO A 42 -2.59 15.00 2.77
CA PRO A 42 -3.68 14.09 2.52
C PRO A 42 -3.46 13.27 1.24
N TRP A 43 -3.62 11.96 1.33
CA TRP A 43 -3.77 11.11 0.16
C TRP A 43 -5.22 11.18 -0.30
N VAL A 44 -5.40 11.47 -1.57
CA VAL A 44 -6.68 11.52 -2.25
C VAL A 44 -6.88 10.26 -3.11
N SER A 45 -7.99 9.55 -2.89
CA SER A 45 -8.46 8.46 -3.75
C SER A 45 -9.77 8.84 -4.40
N VAL A 46 -9.94 8.51 -5.69
CA VAL A 46 -11.19 8.76 -6.42
C VAL A 46 -11.94 7.44 -6.58
N LYS A 47 -13.25 7.47 -6.32
CA LYS A 47 -14.14 6.33 -6.49
C LYS A 47 -14.04 5.80 -7.92
N THR A 48 -13.80 4.50 -8.03
CA THR A 48 -13.89 3.77 -9.28
C THR A 48 -15.07 2.80 -9.24
N SER A 49 -15.65 2.50 -10.39
CA SER A 49 -16.59 1.39 -10.57
C SER A 49 -15.90 0.05 -10.78
N GLU A 50 -14.58 0.06 -11.00
CA GLU A 50 -13.79 -1.17 -11.11
C GLU A 50 -13.71 -1.90 -9.78
N ARG A 51 -13.70 -3.23 -9.84
CA ARG A 51 -13.54 -4.06 -8.65
C ARG A 51 -12.08 -4.02 -8.21
N ILE A 52 -11.84 -3.49 -7.01
CA ILE A 52 -10.54 -3.62 -6.35
C ILE A 52 -10.37 -5.08 -5.93
N ILE A 53 -9.36 -5.76 -6.48
CA ILE A 53 -9.00 -7.14 -6.12
C ILE A 53 -7.81 -7.03 -5.15
N GLU A 54 -7.97 -7.54 -3.93
CA GLU A 54 -6.93 -7.45 -2.89
C GLU A 54 -5.67 -8.22 -3.26
N ASN A 55 -5.85 -9.43 -3.80
CA ASN A 55 -4.73 -10.27 -4.23
C ASN A 55 -4.47 -10.07 -5.71
N PRO A 56 -3.23 -9.79 -6.14
CA PRO A 56 -2.90 -9.89 -7.55
C PRO A 56 -3.22 -11.32 -8.01
N PRO A 57 -3.71 -11.50 -9.25
CA PRO A 57 -3.90 -12.85 -9.79
C PRO A 57 -2.56 -13.58 -9.78
N CYS A 58 -2.59 -14.88 -9.47
CA CYS A 58 -1.42 -15.74 -9.69
C CYS A 58 -1.18 -15.80 -11.20
N VAL A 59 -0.16 -15.10 -11.68
CA VAL A 59 0.27 -15.09 -13.07
C VAL A 59 1.66 -15.68 -13.10
N GLU A 60 1.82 -16.83 -13.75
CA GLU A 60 3.13 -17.44 -13.97
C GLU A 60 3.89 -16.64 -15.03
N THR A 61 4.77 -15.75 -14.58
CA THR A 61 5.60 -14.91 -15.46
C THR A 61 6.89 -15.60 -15.91
N ASP A 62 7.27 -16.68 -15.22
CA ASP A 62 8.58 -17.31 -15.40
C ASP A 62 8.59 -18.35 -16.52
N PHE A 63 7.45 -18.57 -17.18
CA PHE A 63 7.32 -19.56 -18.25
C PHE A 63 8.34 -19.36 -19.38
N ASP A 64 8.57 -18.11 -19.79
CA ASP A 64 9.54 -17.80 -20.85
C ASP A 64 10.99 -18.09 -20.45
N ASN A 65 11.26 -18.06 -19.13
CA ASN A 65 12.56 -18.29 -18.52
C ASN A 65 12.79 -19.76 -18.12
N LEU A 66 11.84 -20.65 -18.39
CA LEU A 66 12.01 -22.08 -18.16
C LEU A 66 13.14 -22.64 -19.04
N THR A 67 14.12 -23.26 -18.41
CA THR A 67 15.25 -23.93 -19.06
C THR A 67 14.98 -25.41 -19.33
N SER A 68 13.96 -25.99 -18.67
CA SER A 68 13.50 -27.35 -18.91
C SER A 68 12.58 -27.39 -20.13
N LEU A 69 13.02 -28.10 -21.17
CA LEU A 69 12.35 -28.12 -22.48
C LEU A 69 11.00 -28.87 -22.46
N ASP A 70 10.86 -29.84 -21.57
CA ASP A 70 9.64 -30.65 -21.37
C ASP A 70 8.50 -29.85 -20.74
N GLU A 71 8.81 -28.94 -19.82
CA GLU A 71 7.83 -28.05 -19.19
C GLU A 71 7.45 -26.89 -20.12
N LYS A 72 8.41 -26.38 -20.91
CA LYS A 72 8.18 -25.27 -21.86
C LYS A 72 7.29 -25.65 -23.06
N THR A 73 7.26 -26.91 -23.46
CA THR A 73 6.51 -27.39 -24.65
C THR A 73 5.18 -28.07 -24.31
N ARG A 74 4.78 -28.10 -23.03
CA ARG A 74 3.57 -28.82 -22.56
C ARG A 74 2.25 -28.04 -22.71
N HIS A 75 2.29 -26.86 -23.33
CA HIS A 75 1.11 -26.02 -23.58
C HIS A 75 0.76 -25.96 -25.07
#